data_AF-A0A2S9AXF7-F1
#
_entry.id   AF-A0A2S9AXF7-F1
#
_cell.length_a   1.000
_cell.length_b   1.000
_cell.length_c   1.000
_cell.angle_alpha   90.00
_cell.angle_beta   90.00
_cell.angle_gamma   90.00
#
_symmetry.space_group_name_H-M   'P 1'
#
loop_
_entity.id
_entity.type
_entity.pdbx_description
1 polymer ?
#
loop_
_entity_poly.entity_id
_entity_poly.type
_entity_poly.pdbx_seq_one_letter_code
_entity_poly.pdbx_strand_id
1 'polypeptide(L)'
;MNTDEKMTGDLFEVDKRLSLKPVVDFNAYLRAAFGDGPCTCIRCIAGNGDETGYAFQHSFTFDGKPTHRRFATTAGSDVLQVLKKAWLSYTKAELPLSGALALETVKEFVEPQLHKRLAPLFLASGLVKDVDGELQVQPQD
;
A
#
# COMPACT_ATOMS: atom_id res chain seq x y z
N MET A 1 15.76 -52.58 -6.40
CA MET A 1 16.56 -51.36 -6.20
C MET A 1 15.89 -50.28 -7.02
N ASN A 2 14.98 -49.51 -6.40
CA ASN A 2 14.26 -48.43 -7.05
C ASN A 2 14.69 -47.12 -6.39
N THR A 3 15.55 -46.43 -7.13
CA THR A 3 15.58 -44.99 -7.35
C THR A 3 15.16 -44.08 -6.21
N ASP A 4 16.17 -43.62 -5.46
CA ASP A 4 16.20 -42.31 -4.81
C ASP A 4 16.11 -41.21 -5.88
N GLU A 5 14.89 -40.81 -6.24
CA GLU A 5 14.63 -39.64 -7.07
C GLU A 5 13.98 -38.53 -6.24
N LYS A 6 14.85 -37.65 -5.71
CA LYS A 6 14.65 -36.21 -5.48
C LYS A 6 13.22 -35.76 -5.10
N MET A 7 12.83 -35.94 -3.85
CA MET A 7 11.79 -35.11 -3.21
C MET A 7 12.41 -34.03 -2.31
N THR A 8 13.27 -33.18 -2.89
CA THR A 8 13.65 -31.89 -2.30
C THR A 8 13.42 -30.78 -3.33
N GLY A 9 12.27 -30.85 -4.01
CA GLY A 9 11.77 -29.77 -4.86
C GLY A 9 11.34 -28.60 -3.98
N ASP A 10 12.32 -27.77 -3.67
CA ASP A 10 12.25 -26.35 -3.34
C ASP A 10 10.98 -25.86 -2.61
N LEU A 11 10.93 -26.11 -1.30
CA LEU A 11 9.96 -25.49 -0.38
C LEU A 11 10.10 -23.95 -0.28
N PHE A 12 11.03 -23.35 -1.02
CA PHE A 12 11.36 -21.92 -0.99
C PHE A 12 11.37 -21.28 -2.38
N GLU A 13 10.60 -21.79 -3.35
CA GLU A 13 10.34 -21.02 -4.58
C GLU A 13 9.52 -19.78 -4.22
N VAL A 14 10.23 -18.72 -3.83
CA VAL A 14 9.69 -17.38 -3.72
C VAL A 14 9.25 -16.99 -5.12
N ASP A 15 7.97 -16.66 -5.24
CA ASP A 15 7.37 -16.23 -6.49
C ASP A 15 8.27 -15.17 -7.16
N LYS A 16 8.87 -15.54 -8.30
CA LYS A 16 9.84 -14.71 -9.02
C LYS A 16 9.24 -13.37 -9.45
N ARG A 17 7.91 -13.25 -9.48
CA ARG A 17 7.23 -11.99 -9.75
C ARG A 17 7.47 -10.94 -8.65
N LEU A 18 7.76 -11.36 -7.42
CA LEU A 18 8.02 -10.47 -6.29
C LEU A 18 9.33 -9.68 -6.45
N SER A 19 10.26 -10.16 -7.27
CA SER A 19 11.51 -9.44 -7.59
C SER A 19 11.41 -8.55 -8.82
N LEU A 20 10.24 -8.50 -9.49
CA LEU A 20 10.03 -7.60 -10.62
C LEU A 20 10.12 -6.15 -10.15
N LYS A 21 10.86 -5.32 -10.91
CA LYS A 21 11.13 -3.93 -10.55
C LYS A 21 9.89 -3.14 -10.10
N PRO A 22 8.72 -3.20 -10.78
CA PRO A 22 7.55 -2.46 -10.32
C PRO A 22 7.00 -2.92 -8.97
N VAL A 23 7.12 -4.21 -8.63
CA VAL A 23 6.72 -4.76 -7.34
C VAL A 23 7.68 -4.30 -6.24
N VAL A 24 8.98 -4.37 -6.50
CA VAL A 24 10.03 -3.85 -5.59
C VAL A 24 9.85 -2.35 -5.36
N ASP A 25 9.63 -1.57 -6.43
CA ASP A 25 9.43 -0.13 -6.37
C ASP A 25 8.17 0.22 -5.56
N PHE A 26 7.08 -0.54 -5.67
CA PHE A 26 5.86 -0.32 -4.87
C PHE A 26 6.09 -0.61 -3.37
N ASN A 27 6.82 -1.66 -3.03
CA ASN A 27 7.18 -1.94 -1.64
C ASN A 27 8.12 -0.87 -1.06
N ALA A 28 9.05 -0.34 -1.85
CA ALA A 28 9.89 0.79 -1.47
C ALA A 28 9.04 2.07 -1.26
N TYR A 29 8.10 2.32 -2.17
CA TYR A 29 7.14 3.42 -2.09
C TYR A 29 6.29 3.37 -0.82
N LEU A 30 5.72 2.20 -0.46
CA LEU A 30 4.94 2.03 0.77
C LEU A 30 5.72 2.36 2.05
N ARG A 31 7.02 2.02 2.09
CA ARG A 31 7.90 2.41 3.20
C ARG A 31 8.10 3.92 3.24
N ALA A 32 8.33 4.53 2.07
CA ALA A 32 8.62 5.96 1.94
C ALA A 32 7.37 6.85 2.07
N ALA A 33 6.17 6.31 1.91
CA ALA A 33 4.89 7.03 1.99
C ALA A 33 4.60 7.59 3.38
N PHE A 34 5.26 7.06 4.41
CA PHE A 34 5.12 7.49 5.79
C PHE A 34 6.47 7.90 6.37
N GLY A 35 6.51 9.06 7.04
CA GLY A 35 7.64 9.49 7.86
C GLY A 35 7.44 9.14 9.32
N ASP A 36 8.52 9.21 10.10
CA ASP A 36 8.48 9.03 11.55
C ASP A 36 7.99 10.31 12.25
N GLY A 37 7.33 10.13 13.40
CA GLY A 37 6.80 11.22 14.22
C GLY A 37 5.45 11.77 13.76
N PRO A 38 4.87 12.71 14.54
CA PRO A 38 3.59 13.33 14.23
C PRO A 38 3.66 14.16 12.94
N CYS A 39 2.51 14.46 12.34
CA CYS A 39 2.46 15.29 11.14
C CYS A 39 2.97 16.71 11.44
N THR A 40 3.85 17.20 10.56
CA THR A 40 4.50 18.51 10.71
C THR A 40 3.93 19.58 9.77
N CYS A 41 2.76 19.36 9.17
CA CYS A 41 2.14 20.38 8.34
C CYS A 41 1.63 21.56 9.21
N ILE A 42 1.54 22.75 8.62
CA ILE A 42 1.20 23.98 9.36
C ILE A 42 -0.11 23.86 10.16
N ARG A 43 -1.11 23.14 9.63
CA ARG A 43 -2.39 22.93 10.32
C ARG A 43 -2.27 21.98 11.51
N CYS A 44 -1.54 20.86 11.37
CA CYS A 44 -1.28 19.94 12.48
C CYS A 44 -0.43 20.58 13.58
N ILE A 45 0.55 21.43 13.23
CA ILE A 45 1.31 22.19 14.23
C ILE A 45 0.41 23.16 14.98
N ALA A 46 -0.40 23.94 14.26
CA ALA A 46 -1.30 24.92 14.87
C ALA A 46 -2.42 24.29 15.73
N GLY A 47 -2.92 23.12 15.32
CA GLY A 47 -3.95 22.36 16.02
C GLY A 47 -3.42 21.33 17.02
N ASN A 48 -2.11 21.30 17.31
CA ASN A 48 -1.49 20.30 18.18
C ASN A 48 -1.84 18.83 17.82
N GLY A 49 -1.85 18.53 16.52
CA GLY A 49 -2.20 17.23 15.97
C GLY A 49 -3.70 16.92 15.91
N ASP A 50 -4.58 17.87 16.23
CA ASP A 50 -6.02 17.71 16.03
C ASP A 50 -6.35 17.70 14.54
N GLU A 51 -6.90 16.57 14.07
CA GLU A 51 -7.31 16.33 12.70
C GLU A 51 -8.83 16.45 12.52
N THR A 52 -9.55 16.99 13.53
CA THR A 52 -10.99 17.25 13.44
C THR A 52 -11.32 18.11 12.21
N GLY A 53 -12.23 17.62 11.38
CA GLY A 53 -12.64 18.29 10.14
C GLY A 53 -11.68 18.14 8.96
N TYR A 54 -10.63 17.32 9.07
CA TYR A 54 -9.79 16.99 7.91
C TYR A 54 -10.50 15.95 7.04
N ALA A 55 -10.34 16.08 5.73
CA ALA A 55 -10.89 15.10 4.79
C ALA A 55 -10.15 13.76 4.84
N PHE A 56 -8.85 13.81 5.15
CA PHE A 56 -7.98 12.64 5.17
C PHE A 56 -7.07 12.69 6.40
N GLN A 57 -6.79 11.51 6.97
CA GLN A 57 -5.91 11.37 8.11
C GLN A 57 -4.45 11.70 7.74
N HIS A 58 -3.75 12.36 8.65
CA HIS A 58 -2.37 12.81 8.47
C HIS A 58 -1.39 12.02 9.33
N SER A 59 -1.79 11.65 10.54
CA SER A 59 -0.95 10.98 11.54
C SER A 59 -1.47 9.58 11.82
N PHE A 60 -0.58 8.60 11.93
CA PHE A 60 -0.87 7.18 12.09
C PHE A 60 -0.01 6.60 13.20
N THR A 61 -0.44 5.47 13.76
CA THR A 61 0.39 4.69 14.69
C THR A 61 0.65 3.31 14.10
N PHE A 62 1.91 3.01 13.80
CA PHE A 62 2.34 1.69 13.35
C PHE A 62 3.34 1.14 14.37
N ASP A 63 3.12 -0.09 14.84
CA ASP A 63 3.99 -0.75 15.84
C ASP A 63 4.20 0.09 17.11
N GLY A 64 3.16 0.80 17.55
CA GLY A 64 3.22 1.72 18.70
C GLY A 64 4.06 2.98 18.46
N LYS A 65 4.52 3.23 17.24
CA LYS A 65 5.29 4.42 16.88
C LYS A 65 4.42 5.43 16.13
N PRO A 66 4.46 6.72 16.53
CA PRO A 66 3.80 7.77 15.77
C PRO A 66 4.50 7.94 14.41
N THR A 67 3.70 8.05 13.37
CA THR A 67 4.12 8.22 11.98
C THR A 67 3.19 9.20 11.28
N HIS A 68 3.63 9.80 10.17
CA HIS A 68 2.81 10.73 9.40
C HIS A 68 2.87 10.43 7.91
N ARG A 69 1.80 10.75 7.19
CA ARG A 69 1.76 10.67 5.73
C ARG A 69 2.64 11.74 5.09
N ARG A 70 3.40 11.36 4.06
CA ARG A 70 4.15 12.31 3.23
C ARG A 70 3.33 12.77 2.03
N PHE A 71 2.63 13.90 2.18
CA PHE A 71 1.68 14.43 1.18
C PHE A 71 2.27 14.64 -0.21
N ALA A 72 3.54 15.08 -0.28
CA ALA A 72 4.21 15.43 -1.53
C ALA A 72 4.31 14.29 -2.56
N THR A 73 4.13 13.04 -2.12
CA THR A 73 4.25 11.86 -2.99
C THR A 73 3.10 10.88 -2.83
N THR A 74 2.03 11.26 -2.13
CA THR A 74 0.93 10.35 -1.78
C THR A 74 -0.43 10.89 -2.20
N ALA A 75 -0.48 11.75 -3.23
CA ALA A 75 -1.75 12.06 -3.88
C ALA A 75 -2.36 10.76 -4.44
N GLY A 76 -3.69 10.68 -4.54
CA GLY A 76 -4.36 9.48 -5.01
C GLY A 76 -3.89 9.05 -6.42
N SER A 77 -3.60 10.01 -7.30
CA SER A 77 -3.01 9.76 -8.62
C SER A 77 -1.58 9.19 -8.56
N ASP A 78 -0.73 9.68 -7.66
CA ASP A 78 0.62 9.12 -7.41
C ASP A 78 0.53 7.66 -6.97
N VAL A 79 -0.32 7.40 -5.97
CA VAL A 79 -0.53 6.05 -5.42
C VAL A 79 -1.10 5.13 -6.50
N LEU A 80 -2.09 5.58 -7.26
CA LEU A 80 -2.69 4.82 -8.36
C LEU A 80 -1.65 4.45 -9.41
N GLN A 81 -0.79 5.39 -9.80
CA GLN A 81 0.21 5.17 -10.82
C GLN A 81 1.21 4.08 -10.44
N VAL A 82 1.71 4.09 -9.20
CA VAL A 82 2.65 3.06 -8.73
C VAL A 82 1.95 1.72 -8.51
N LEU A 83 0.71 1.72 -8.01
CA LEU A 83 -0.09 0.51 -7.81
C LEU A 83 -0.39 -0.19 -9.14
N LYS A 84 -0.82 0.55 -10.18
CA LYS A 84 -1.09 0.01 -11.52
C LYS A 84 0.12 -0.75 -12.09
N LYS A 85 1.33 -0.19 -11.96
CA LYS A 85 2.56 -0.80 -12.50
C LYS A 85 2.91 -2.10 -11.77
N ALA A 86 2.80 -2.11 -10.44
CA ALA A 86 3.03 -3.31 -9.62
C ALA A 86 1.99 -4.38 -9.91
N TRP A 87 0.72 -4.00 -9.93
CA TRP A 87 -0.42 -4.86 -10.25
C TRP A 87 -0.22 -5.53 -11.60
N LEU A 88 -0.04 -4.76 -12.69
CA LEU A 88 0.14 -5.30 -14.03
C LEU A 88 1.35 -6.24 -14.12
N SER A 89 2.44 -5.91 -13.42
CA SER A 89 3.64 -6.75 -13.41
C SER A 89 3.40 -8.10 -12.72
N TYR A 90 2.60 -8.11 -11.65
CA TYR A 90 2.32 -9.29 -10.84
C TYR A 90 1.18 -10.16 -11.43
N THR A 91 0.05 -9.55 -11.76
CA THR A 91 -1.18 -10.24 -12.20
C THR A 91 -1.22 -10.49 -13.71
N LYS A 92 -0.43 -9.74 -14.49
CA LYS A 92 -0.50 -9.68 -15.96
C LYS A 92 -1.84 -9.17 -16.49
N ALA A 93 -2.62 -8.48 -15.66
CA ALA A 93 -3.89 -7.85 -16.01
C ALA A 93 -3.90 -6.38 -15.58
N GLU A 94 -4.76 -5.57 -16.19
CA GLU A 94 -4.99 -4.19 -15.75
C GLU A 94 -5.67 -4.16 -14.37
N LEU A 95 -5.38 -3.12 -13.58
CA LEU A 95 -6.05 -2.89 -12.31
C LEU A 95 -7.49 -2.41 -12.57
N PRO A 96 -8.52 -3.05 -12.00
CA PRO A 96 -9.88 -2.53 -12.04
C PRO A 96 -9.94 -1.14 -11.38
N LEU A 97 -10.42 -0.13 -12.11
CA LEU A 97 -10.48 1.26 -11.65
C LEU A 97 -11.87 1.67 -11.12
N SER A 98 -12.74 0.69 -10.93
CA SER A 98 -14.09 0.88 -10.41
C SER A 98 -14.45 -0.28 -9.49
N GLY A 99 -15.30 0.01 -8.51
CA GLY A 99 -15.76 -0.96 -7.53
C GLY A 99 -14.73 -1.22 -6.42
N ALA A 100 -14.90 -2.37 -5.76
CA ALA A 100 -14.08 -2.78 -4.64
C ALA A 100 -12.64 -3.05 -5.06
N LEU A 101 -11.70 -2.43 -4.35
CA LEU A 101 -10.28 -2.74 -4.47
C LEU A 101 -10.05 -4.18 -3.98
N ALA A 102 -9.49 -5.03 -4.83
CA ALA A 102 -9.05 -6.37 -4.48
C ALA A 102 -7.81 -6.34 -3.57
N LEU A 103 -8.01 -5.94 -2.31
CA LEU A 103 -6.95 -5.71 -1.34
C LEU A 103 -6.11 -6.98 -1.07
N GLU A 104 -6.74 -8.16 -1.08
CA GLU A 104 -6.03 -9.43 -0.88
C GLU A 104 -5.03 -9.67 -2.02
N THR A 105 -5.39 -9.39 -3.28
CA THR A 105 -4.44 -9.48 -4.40
C THR A 105 -3.32 -8.44 -4.28
N VAL A 106 -3.60 -7.26 -3.72
CA VAL A 106 -2.53 -6.29 -3.43
C VAL A 106 -1.54 -6.85 -2.39
N LYS A 107 -2.03 -7.54 -1.36
CA LYS A 107 -1.18 -8.16 -0.33
C LYS A 107 -0.29 -9.27 -0.88
N GLU A 108 -0.69 -9.97 -1.93
CA GLU A 108 0.11 -11.04 -2.55
C GLU A 108 1.48 -10.55 -3.07
N PHE A 109 1.58 -9.29 -3.49
CA PHE A 109 2.84 -8.69 -3.97
C PHE A 109 3.43 -7.64 -3.03
N VAL A 110 2.90 -7.53 -1.81
CA VAL A 110 3.40 -6.62 -0.78
C VAL A 110 4.03 -7.42 0.34
N GLU A 111 5.18 -6.98 0.83
CA GLU A 111 5.87 -7.61 1.94
C GLU A 111 4.97 -7.63 3.20
N PRO A 112 4.85 -8.76 3.92
CA PRO A 112 3.87 -8.94 5.01
C PRO A 112 3.89 -7.83 6.07
N GLN A 113 5.07 -7.34 6.44
CA GLN A 113 5.24 -6.28 7.43
C GLN A 113 4.69 -4.91 6.98
N LEU A 114 4.43 -4.73 5.68
CA LEU A 114 3.86 -3.52 5.10
C LEU A 114 2.34 -3.61 4.90
N HIS A 115 1.70 -4.79 5.06
CA HIS A 115 0.25 -4.96 4.83
C HIS A 115 -0.60 -3.97 5.64
N LYS A 116 -0.23 -3.71 6.89
CA LYS A 116 -0.90 -2.74 7.78
C LYS A 116 -0.87 -1.29 7.27
N ARG A 117 -0.02 -0.97 6.29
CA ARG A 117 0.13 0.37 5.71
C ARG A 117 -0.74 0.58 4.47
N LEU A 118 -1.27 -0.49 3.87
CA LEU A 118 -2.04 -0.43 2.62
C LEU A 118 -3.33 0.36 2.78
N ALA A 119 -4.24 -0.10 3.63
CA ALA A 119 -5.52 0.57 3.83
C ALA A 119 -5.36 2.04 4.32
N PRO A 120 -4.48 2.34 5.31
CA PRO A 120 -4.20 3.72 5.69
C PRO A 120 -3.72 4.60 4.53
N LEU A 121 -2.82 4.08 3.68
CA LEU A 121 -2.34 4.85 2.53
C LEU A 121 -3.46 5.10 1.51
N PHE A 122 -4.22 4.07 1.16
CA PHE A 122 -5.27 4.18 0.13
C PHE A 122 -6.40 5.10 0.56
N LEU A 123 -6.80 5.05 1.83
CA LEU A 123 -7.82 5.94 2.39
C LEU A 123 -7.28 7.38 2.47
N ALA A 124 -6.08 7.56 3.05
CA ALA A 124 -5.53 8.89 3.26
C ALA A 124 -5.11 9.60 1.97
N SER A 125 -4.81 8.87 0.90
CA SER A 125 -4.55 9.44 -0.42
C SER A 125 -5.81 9.84 -1.18
N GLY A 126 -7.00 9.38 -0.74
CA GLY A 126 -8.24 9.50 -1.48
C GLY A 126 -8.34 8.52 -2.66
N LEU A 127 -7.42 7.55 -2.77
CA LEU A 127 -7.50 6.52 -3.80
C LEU A 127 -8.75 5.65 -3.64
N VAL A 128 -9.09 5.33 -2.39
CA VAL A 128 -10.28 4.58 -2.06
C VAL A 128 -11.11 5.33 -1.02
N LYS A 129 -12.39 4.98 -0.95
CA LYS A 129 -13.29 5.34 0.14
C LYS A 129 -13.78 4.06 0.82
N ASP A 130 -13.88 4.07 2.14
CA ASP A 130 -14.57 3.01 2.86
C ASP A 130 -16.09 3.20 2.73
N VAL A 131 -16.76 2.20 2.16
CA VAL A 131 -18.22 2.13 2.05
C VAL A 131 -18.64 0.80 2.66
N ASP A 132 -19.27 0.86 3.83
CA ASP A 132 -19.76 -0.31 4.57
C ASP A 132 -18.68 -1.38 4.85
N GLY A 133 -17.43 -0.96 5.07
CA GLY A 133 -16.30 -1.85 5.33
C GLY A 133 -15.59 -2.34 4.06
N GLU A 134 -16.02 -1.89 2.88
CA GLU A 134 -15.41 -2.21 1.59
C GLU A 134 -14.66 -1.00 1.01
N LEU A 135 -13.41 -1.21 0.57
CA LEU A 135 -12.58 -0.16 -0.01
C LEU A 135 -12.94 0.05 -1.48
N GLN A 136 -13.72 1.08 -1.78
CA GLN A 136 -14.17 1.42 -3.14
C GLN A 136 -13.19 2.36 -3.84
N VAL A 137 -12.67 1.98 -5.01
CA VAL A 137 -11.78 2.83 -5.81
C VAL A 137 -12.51 4.09 -6.27
N GLN A 138 -11.90 5.25 -6.04
CA GLN A 138 -12.43 6.53 -6.46
C GLN A 138 -11.83 6.96 -7.82
N PRO A 139 -12.57 7.71 -8.65
CA PRO A 139 -11.98 8.42 -9.77
C PRO A 139 -10.82 9.29 -9.31
N GLN A 140 -9.74 9.34 -10.09
CA GLN A 140 -8.57 10.17 -9.81
C GLN A 140 -8.48 11.25 -10.89
N ASP A 141 -8.26 12.49 -10.45
CA ASP A 141 -8.04 13.66 -11.33
C ASP A 141 -6.62 13.72 -11.89
#